data_AF-A0A0J7I3P7-F1
#
_entry.id   AF-A0A0J7I3P7-F1
#
_cell.length_a   1.000
_cell.length_b   1.000
_cell.length_c   1.000
_cell.angle_alpha   90.00
_cell.angle_beta   90.00
_cell.angle_gamma   90.00
#
_symmetry.space_group_name_H-M   'P 1'
#
loop_
_entity.id
_entity.type
_entity.pdbx_description
1 polymer ?
#
loop_
_entity_poly.entity_id
_entity_poly.type
_entity_poly.pdbx_seq_one_letter_code
_entity_poly.pdbx_strand_id
1 'polypeptide(L)'
;MKRISLILILFSISISCNKENTSGFETSEASINSLLENFPMINKNLEKIKKIDLDSLSITLYENPEKEDYDEILVFEKNKRFYSIPFFSNMYFDYWNFTNTNTPQLHPKTNTTFEKQMNILVKELRLNPKEFQILTKALMNNVLNTETNLYLKPKIFENYVYLTYRVNKYKMEESDSCINRTKNIFNYILKESKKTSRYNEFFLDSENGRVYEFINNSKKRSQLKFKIKTYRIDCFSYPLNI
;
A
#
# COMPACT_ATOMS: atom_id res chain seq x y z
N MET A 1 25.30 60.02 9.62
CA MET A 1 24.91 59.00 8.60
C MET A 1 25.02 57.57 9.15
N LYS A 2 24.19 57.18 10.13
CA LYS A 2 24.25 55.82 10.74
C LYS A 2 22.89 55.19 11.08
N ARG A 3 21.78 55.70 10.54
CA ARG A 3 20.43 55.20 10.85
C ARG A 3 19.61 54.68 9.66
N ILE A 4 20.17 54.67 8.45
CA ILE A 4 19.45 54.24 7.24
C ILE A 4 19.77 52.78 6.85
N SER A 5 20.88 52.21 7.34
CA SER A 5 21.28 50.85 6.96
C SER A 5 20.57 49.70 7.69
N LEU A 6 19.75 49.99 8.72
CA LEU A 6 19.05 48.92 9.47
C LEU A 6 17.68 48.54 8.88
N ILE A 7 17.10 49.38 8.02
CA ILE A 7 15.75 49.15 7.47
C ILE A 7 15.79 48.19 6.26
N LEU A 8 16.93 48.07 5.58
CA LEU A 8 17.10 47.16 4.43
C LEU A 8 17.33 45.69 4.81
N ILE A 9 17.72 45.40 6.05
CA ILE A 9 17.92 44.02 6.55
C ILE A 9 16.61 43.43 7.10
N LEU A 10 15.65 44.26 7.49
CA LEU A 10 14.33 43.80 7.97
C LEU A 10 13.33 43.48 6.84
N PHE A 11 13.58 43.96 5.62
CA PHE A 11 12.70 43.67 4.46
C PHE A 11 13.09 42.43 3.65
N SER A 12 14.24 41.80 3.95
CA SER A 12 14.70 40.59 3.24
C SER A 12 14.21 39.27 3.88
N ILE A 13 13.52 39.33 5.02
CA ILE A 13 13.02 38.13 5.73
C ILE A 13 11.55 37.80 5.35
N SER A 14 10.88 38.65 4.58
CA SER A 14 9.44 38.54 4.32
C SER A 14 9.04 37.76 3.05
N ILE A 15 9.99 37.11 2.36
CA ILE A 15 9.69 36.29 1.18
C ILE A 15 10.32 34.90 1.31
N SER A 16 10.25 34.29 2.50
CA SER A 16 10.11 32.83 2.54
C SER A 16 8.63 32.52 2.36
N CYS A 17 8.18 32.67 1.11
CA CYS A 17 7.01 31.96 0.66
C CYS A 17 7.38 30.48 0.85
N ASN A 18 6.91 29.85 1.92
CA ASN A 18 6.85 28.41 2.01
C ASN A 18 5.94 27.96 0.85
N LYS A 19 6.52 27.86 -0.34
CA LYS A 19 6.00 26.95 -1.36
C LYS A 19 5.94 25.64 -0.61
N GLU A 20 4.73 25.17 -0.33
CA GLU A 20 4.50 23.76 -0.13
C GLU A 20 5.07 23.09 -1.38
N ASN A 21 6.34 22.71 -1.31
CA ASN A 21 7.04 21.94 -2.32
C ASN A 21 6.28 20.64 -2.41
N THR A 22 5.36 20.56 -3.35
CA THR A 22 4.81 19.29 -3.79
C THR A 22 5.76 18.71 -4.78
N SER A 23 6.32 17.57 -4.39
CA SER A 23 7.50 16.92 -4.96
C SER A 23 7.14 15.68 -5.78
N GLY A 24 5.87 15.50 -6.17
CA GLY A 24 5.52 14.57 -7.23
C GLY A 24 6.38 14.83 -8.49
N PHE A 25 6.78 13.75 -9.15
CA PHE A 25 7.67 13.78 -10.31
C PHE A 25 6.94 14.32 -11.54
N GLU A 26 7.69 14.87 -12.49
CA GLU A 26 7.13 15.42 -13.74
C GLU A 26 6.83 14.36 -14.79
N THR A 27 7.45 13.17 -14.67
CA THR A 27 7.20 12.02 -15.55
C THR A 27 7.09 10.72 -14.77
N SER A 28 6.44 9.73 -15.38
CA SER A 28 6.34 8.37 -14.83
C SER A 28 7.72 7.73 -14.68
N GLU A 29 8.60 7.91 -15.66
CA GLU A 29 9.95 7.34 -15.68
C GLU A 29 10.81 7.90 -14.54
N ALA A 30 10.74 9.22 -14.30
CA ALA A 30 11.46 9.84 -13.19
C ALA A 30 11.00 9.28 -11.83
N SER A 31 9.68 9.08 -11.67
CA SER A 31 9.10 8.49 -10.47
C SER A 31 9.53 7.04 -10.26
N ILE A 32 9.49 6.23 -11.32
CA ILE A 32 9.93 4.83 -11.29
C ILE A 32 11.44 4.74 -10.98
N ASN A 33 12.28 5.54 -11.65
CA ASN A 33 13.72 5.52 -11.43
C ASN A 33 14.09 5.87 -9.99
N SER A 34 13.46 6.91 -9.41
CA SER A 34 13.68 7.27 -8.01
C SER A 34 13.24 6.16 -7.04
N LEU A 35 12.16 5.44 -7.35
CA LEU A 35 11.75 4.27 -6.57
C LEU A 35 12.80 3.15 -6.68
N LEU A 36 13.26 2.83 -7.88
CA LEU A 36 14.25 1.77 -8.12
C LEU A 36 15.61 2.07 -7.47
N GLU A 37 16.00 3.35 -7.33
CA GLU A 37 17.17 3.76 -6.55
C GLU A 37 17.02 3.45 -5.06
N ASN A 38 15.81 3.64 -4.51
CA ASN A 38 15.51 3.36 -3.10
C ASN A 38 15.23 1.88 -2.82
N PHE A 39 14.82 1.12 -3.83
CA PHE A 39 14.44 -0.28 -3.74
C PHE A 39 15.15 -1.11 -4.83
N PRO A 40 16.49 -1.22 -4.77
CA PRO A 40 17.31 -1.82 -5.84
C PRO A 40 17.09 -3.33 -6.04
N MET A 41 16.33 -3.98 -5.15
CA MET A 41 15.95 -5.38 -5.28
C MET A 41 14.82 -5.62 -6.29
N ILE A 42 14.07 -4.57 -6.68
CA ILE A 42 13.08 -4.65 -7.76
C ILE A 42 13.82 -4.76 -9.10
N ASN A 43 13.41 -5.69 -9.94
CA ASN A 43 14.01 -5.84 -11.27
C ASN A 43 13.58 -4.67 -12.17
N LYS A 44 14.52 -4.12 -12.94
CA LYS A 44 14.27 -2.99 -13.84
C LYS A 44 13.52 -3.38 -15.12
N ASN A 45 13.49 -4.67 -15.49
CA ASN A 45 12.73 -5.16 -16.62
C ASN A 45 11.24 -5.17 -16.26
N LEU A 46 10.58 -4.03 -16.42
CA LEU A 46 9.19 -3.79 -16.03
C LEU A 46 8.34 -3.49 -17.25
N GLU A 47 7.22 -4.17 -17.37
CA GLU A 47 6.22 -3.95 -18.39
C GLU A 47 4.95 -3.40 -17.78
N LYS A 48 4.27 -2.54 -18.53
CA LYS A 48 2.99 -1.97 -18.13
C LYS A 48 1.89 -3.01 -18.34
N ILE A 49 1.31 -3.49 -17.26
CA ILE A 49 0.28 -4.54 -17.31
C ILE A 49 -1.12 -3.95 -17.38
N LYS A 50 -1.39 -2.92 -16.56
CA LYS A 50 -2.73 -2.35 -16.44
C LYS A 50 -2.68 -0.87 -16.19
N LYS A 51 -3.62 -0.12 -16.77
CA LYS A 51 -3.88 1.28 -16.42
C LYS A 51 -5.37 1.46 -16.15
N ILE A 52 -5.66 2.14 -15.05
CA ILE A 52 -7.00 2.63 -14.72
C ILE A 52 -6.94 4.15 -14.75
N ASP A 53 -7.66 4.73 -15.69
CA ASP A 53 -7.86 6.17 -15.77
C ASP A 53 -9.14 6.54 -15.00
N LEU A 54 -9.00 7.53 -14.12
CA LEU A 54 -10.06 8.18 -13.37
C LEU A 54 -10.04 9.67 -13.77
N ASP A 55 -11.14 10.40 -13.65
CA ASP A 55 -11.28 11.78 -14.17
C ASP A 55 -10.02 12.67 -14.01
N SER A 56 -9.44 12.72 -12.80
CA SER A 56 -8.24 13.51 -12.51
C SER A 56 -7.04 12.69 -12.03
N LEU A 57 -7.16 11.35 -12.00
CA LEU A 57 -6.20 10.45 -11.40
C LEU A 57 -5.95 9.25 -12.31
N SER A 58 -4.75 8.69 -12.33
CA SER A 58 -4.55 7.38 -12.94
C SER A 58 -3.72 6.48 -12.04
N ILE A 59 -3.93 5.17 -12.19
CA ILE A 59 -3.14 4.13 -11.53
C ILE A 59 -2.64 3.21 -12.63
N THR A 60 -1.33 3.03 -12.69
CA THR A 60 -0.69 2.09 -13.61
C THR A 60 0.07 1.04 -12.82
N LEU A 61 -0.16 -0.23 -13.14
CA LEU A 61 0.58 -1.35 -12.60
C LEU A 61 1.67 -1.77 -13.58
N TYR A 62 2.89 -1.88 -13.07
CA TYR A 62 4.05 -2.40 -13.76
C TYR A 62 4.55 -3.66 -13.09
N GLU A 63 4.80 -4.70 -13.87
CA GLU A 63 5.26 -6.01 -13.39
C GLU A 63 6.45 -6.48 -14.22
N ASN A 64 7.23 -7.41 -13.67
CA ASN A 64 8.29 -8.06 -14.43
C ASN A 64 7.74 -9.37 -15.02
N PRO A 65 7.67 -9.53 -16.35
CA PRO A 65 7.06 -10.72 -16.97
C PRO A 65 7.88 -12.01 -16.80
N GLU A 66 9.16 -11.89 -16.42
CA GLU A 66 10.11 -13.01 -16.29
C GLU A 66 10.27 -13.51 -14.85
N LYS A 67 9.74 -12.78 -13.85
CA LYS A 67 9.83 -13.15 -12.44
C LYS A 67 8.51 -13.78 -11.98
N GLU A 68 8.60 -14.94 -11.36
CA GLU A 68 7.48 -15.56 -10.63
C GLU A 68 7.18 -14.84 -9.31
N ASP A 69 8.14 -14.09 -8.75
CA ASP A 69 7.99 -13.38 -7.49
C ASP A 69 7.56 -11.91 -7.71
N TYR A 70 6.48 -11.52 -7.04
CA TYR A 70 5.86 -10.20 -7.05
C TYR A 70 6.78 -9.09 -6.49
N ASP A 71 7.47 -8.40 -7.38
CA ASP A 71 8.19 -7.14 -7.09
C ASP A 71 7.68 -6.08 -8.07
N GLU A 72 6.44 -5.64 -7.87
CA GLU A 72 5.71 -4.79 -8.81
C GLU A 72 5.83 -3.30 -8.43
N ILE A 73 5.44 -2.43 -9.36
CA ILE A 73 5.36 -0.98 -9.11
C ILE A 73 3.96 -0.47 -9.44
N LEU A 74 3.36 0.22 -8.46
CA LEU A 74 2.17 1.03 -8.66
C LEU A 74 2.59 2.47 -8.93
N VAL A 75 2.23 2.99 -10.10
CA VAL A 75 2.46 4.39 -10.48
C VAL A 75 1.14 5.14 -10.45
N PHE A 76 1.10 6.21 -9.67
CA PHE A 76 -0.04 7.08 -9.50
C PHE A 76 0.20 8.41 -10.21
N GLU A 77 -0.81 8.91 -10.89
CA GLU A 77 -0.76 10.19 -11.59
C GLU A 77 -1.89 11.10 -11.11
N LYS A 78 -1.60 12.39 -10.94
CA LYS A 78 -2.61 13.46 -10.80
C LYS A 78 -2.08 14.74 -11.42
N ASN A 79 -2.85 15.39 -12.30
CA ASN A 79 -2.47 16.70 -12.87
C ASN A 79 -1.04 16.73 -13.43
N LYS A 80 -0.62 15.68 -14.17
CA LYS A 80 0.74 15.51 -14.70
C LYS A 80 1.85 15.45 -13.64
N ARG A 81 1.50 15.06 -12.42
CA ARG A 81 2.44 14.73 -11.35
C ARG A 81 2.35 13.25 -11.04
N PHE A 82 3.49 12.60 -10.88
CA PHE A 82 3.62 11.17 -10.72
C PHE A 82 4.20 10.83 -9.35
N TYR A 83 3.77 9.71 -8.78
CA TYR A 83 4.40 9.12 -7.61
C TYR A 83 4.27 7.61 -7.67
N SER A 84 5.36 6.89 -7.40
CA SER A 84 5.43 5.44 -7.49
C SER A 84 5.54 4.83 -6.10
N ILE A 85 4.88 3.70 -5.89
CA ILE A 85 4.96 2.90 -4.66
C ILE A 85 5.36 1.46 -5.03
N PRO A 86 6.28 0.83 -4.29
CA PRO A 86 6.57 -0.58 -4.51
C PRO A 86 5.41 -1.45 -4.02
N PHE A 87 5.07 -2.49 -4.77
CA PHE A 87 4.07 -3.47 -4.38
C PHE A 87 4.74 -4.84 -4.27
N PHE A 88 5.22 -5.12 -3.06
CA PHE A 88 6.06 -6.26 -2.77
C PHE A 88 5.28 -7.54 -2.48
N SER A 89 5.91 -8.68 -2.73
CA SER A 89 5.46 -9.97 -2.22
C SER A 89 5.47 -10.01 -0.69
N ASN A 90 4.86 -11.05 -0.11
CA ASN A 90 4.82 -11.23 1.35
C ASN A 90 6.19 -11.46 1.98
N MET A 91 7.27 -11.64 1.20
CA MET A 91 8.62 -11.89 1.74
C MET A 91 9.22 -10.64 2.42
N TYR A 92 8.71 -9.46 2.07
CA TYR A 92 9.04 -8.19 2.71
C TYR A 92 8.09 -7.91 3.89
N PHE A 93 8.22 -8.73 4.94
CA PHE A 93 7.34 -8.68 6.12
C PHE A 93 7.31 -7.31 6.81
N ASP A 94 8.44 -6.61 6.86
CA ASP A 94 8.54 -5.28 7.46
C ASP A 94 7.76 -4.23 6.66
N TYR A 95 7.77 -4.33 5.33
CA TYR A 95 7.03 -3.44 4.45
C TYR A 95 5.52 -3.54 4.68
N TRP A 96 5.02 -4.78 4.76
CA TRP A 96 3.59 -5.02 5.00
C TRP A 96 3.20 -4.76 6.45
N ASN A 97 4.15 -4.89 7.39
CA ASN A 97 3.96 -4.70 8.83
C ASN A 97 2.72 -5.47 9.33
N PHE A 98 2.70 -6.78 9.05
CA PHE A 98 1.53 -7.62 9.29
C PHE A 98 1.11 -7.59 10.77
N THR A 99 -0.16 -7.31 11.03
CA THR A 99 -0.68 -7.11 12.40
C THR A 99 -0.85 -8.42 13.17
N ASN A 100 -0.98 -9.55 12.46
CA ASN A 100 -1.31 -10.86 13.01
C ASN A 100 -0.18 -11.89 12.87
N THR A 101 1.04 -11.44 12.61
CA THR A 101 2.21 -12.32 12.63
C THR A 101 3.47 -11.53 13.00
N ASN A 102 4.38 -12.18 13.72
CA ASN A 102 5.69 -11.64 14.09
C ASN A 102 6.81 -12.40 13.37
N THR A 103 6.56 -12.86 12.15
CA THR A 103 7.55 -13.61 11.38
C THR A 103 8.83 -12.78 11.22
N PRO A 104 10.00 -13.31 11.61
CA PRO A 104 11.26 -12.61 11.44
C PRO A 104 11.55 -12.44 9.95
N GLN A 105 12.06 -11.25 9.60
CA GLN A 105 12.38 -10.93 8.22
C GLN A 105 13.63 -11.66 7.75
N LEU A 106 13.55 -12.30 6.58
CA LEU A 106 14.66 -13.03 5.95
C LEU A 106 15.38 -12.21 4.86
N HIS A 107 14.78 -11.10 4.44
CA HIS A 107 15.31 -10.18 3.42
C HIS A 107 15.81 -8.86 4.03
N PRO A 108 16.61 -8.07 3.30
CA PRO A 108 16.97 -6.73 3.74
C PRO A 108 15.74 -5.88 4.06
N LYS A 109 15.82 -5.09 5.13
CA LYS A 109 14.76 -4.16 5.53
C LYS A 109 14.48 -3.15 4.42
N THR A 110 13.20 -2.95 4.15
CA THR A 110 12.70 -1.92 3.22
C THR A 110 12.72 -0.51 3.82
N ASN A 111 12.84 -0.40 5.16
CA ASN A 111 12.86 0.85 5.92
C ASN A 111 11.60 1.73 5.74
N THR A 112 10.53 1.18 5.19
CA THR A 112 9.24 1.85 5.01
C THR A 112 8.10 0.85 5.19
N THR A 113 6.86 1.28 5.02
CA THR A 113 5.70 0.39 4.98
C THR A 113 4.74 0.78 3.86
N PHE A 114 3.86 -0.12 3.46
CA PHE A 114 2.79 0.20 2.51
C PHE A 114 1.94 1.38 3.00
N GLU A 115 1.58 1.39 4.29
CA GLU A 115 0.86 2.53 4.91
C GLU A 115 1.64 3.84 4.78
N LYS A 116 2.97 3.82 5.04
CA LYS A 116 3.81 5.03 4.91
C LYS A 116 3.86 5.51 3.47
N GLN A 117 4.04 4.61 2.51
CA GLN A 117 4.07 4.96 1.08
C GLN A 117 2.75 5.56 0.61
N MET A 118 1.61 5.00 1.03
CA MET A 118 0.29 5.55 0.74
C MET A 118 0.09 6.95 1.36
N ASN A 119 0.61 7.20 2.56
CA ASN A 119 0.58 8.53 3.19
C ASN A 119 1.45 9.55 2.43
N ILE A 120 2.64 9.14 1.94
CA ILE A 120 3.50 10.00 1.13
C ILE A 120 2.81 10.32 -0.18
N LEU A 121 2.27 9.32 -0.90
CA LEU A 121 1.50 9.50 -2.12
C LEU A 121 0.39 10.56 -1.97
N VAL A 122 -0.41 10.47 -0.90
CA VAL A 122 -1.48 11.43 -0.60
C VAL A 122 -0.93 12.86 -0.50
N LYS A 123 0.22 13.03 0.16
CA LYS A 123 0.88 14.32 0.32
C LYS A 123 1.45 14.83 -1.01
N GLU A 124 2.18 13.98 -1.72
CA GLU A 124 2.90 14.34 -2.95
C GLU A 124 1.95 14.70 -4.09
N LEU A 125 0.83 13.98 -4.23
CA LEU A 125 -0.20 14.28 -5.22
C LEU A 125 -1.31 15.20 -4.69
N ARG A 126 -1.19 15.75 -3.47
CA ARG A 126 -2.22 16.59 -2.83
C ARG A 126 -3.63 16.00 -2.95
N LEU A 127 -3.79 14.72 -2.60
CA LEU A 127 -5.09 14.07 -2.69
C LEU A 127 -6.03 14.63 -1.63
N ASN A 128 -7.21 15.09 -2.07
CA ASN A 128 -8.29 15.43 -1.15
C ASN A 128 -9.01 14.14 -0.67
N PRO A 129 -9.86 14.21 0.37
CA PRO A 129 -10.52 13.02 0.90
C PRO A 129 -11.37 12.24 -0.12
N LYS A 130 -12.05 12.94 -1.05
CA LYS A 130 -12.88 12.30 -2.08
C LYS A 130 -12.02 11.59 -3.11
N GLU A 131 -10.97 12.25 -3.58
CA GLU A 131 -9.97 11.68 -4.49
C GLU A 131 -9.31 10.44 -3.90
N PHE A 132 -8.87 10.49 -2.64
CA PHE A 132 -8.26 9.35 -1.97
C PHE A 132 -9.22 8.16 -1.86
N GLN A 133 -10.50 8.40 -1.57
CA GLN A 133 -11.51 7.33 -1.53
C GLN A 133 -11.72 6.68 -2.90
N ILE A 134 -11.82 7.50 -3.96
CA ILE A 134 -11.95 7.00 -5.34
C ILE A 134 -10.71 6.20 -5.72
N LEU A 135 -9.52 6.75 -5.46
CA LEU A 135 -8.24 6.11 -5.76
C LEU A 135 -8.10 4.77 -5.05
N THR A 136 -8.41 4.70 -3.75
CA THR A 136 -8.31 3.47 -2.97
C THR A 136 -9.25 2.40 -3.51
N LYS A 137 -10.50 2.75 -3.83
CA LYS A 137 -11.45 1.80 -4.42
C LYS A 137 -11.01 1.34 -5.81
N ALA A 138 -10.46 2.25 -6.62
CA ALA A 138 -9.93 1.92 -7.92
C ALA A 138 -8.75 0.95 -7.83
N LEU A 139 -7.76 1.27 -6.98
CA LEU A 139 -6.62 0.43 -6.67
C LEU A 139 -7.08 -0.96 -6.23
N MET A 140 -7.91 -1.02 -5.19
CA MET A 140 -8.31 -2.28 -4.58
C MET A 140 -9.17 -3.15 -5.49
N ASN A 141 -10.20 -2.58 -6.12
CA ASN A 141 -11.16 -3.38 -6.87
C ASN A 141 -10.71 -3.65 -8.32
N ASN A 142 -9.97 -2.73 -8.93
CA ASN A 142 -9.67 -2.81 -10.37
C ASN A 142 -8.22 -3.17 -10.63
N VAL A 143 -7.27 -2.66 -9.83
CA VAL A 143 -5.85 -2.98 -10.05
C VAL A 143 -5.50 -4.29 -9.34
N LEU A 144 -5.80 -4.39 -8.05
CA LEU A 144 -5.47 -5.54 -7.21
C LEU A 144 -6.58 -6.61 -7.14
N ASN A 145 -7.69 -6.40 -7.87
CA ASN A 145 -8.81 -7.35 -7.99
C ASN A 145 -9.32 -7.92 -6.64
N THR A 146 -9.32 -7.10 -5.59
CA THR A 146 -9.66 -7.55 -4.24
C THR A 146 -11.15 -7.77 -4.04
N GLU A 147 -11.48 -8.66 -3.11
CA GLU A 147 -12.85 -8.87 -2.66
C GLU A 147 -13.22 -7.98 -1.46
N THR A 148 -14.48 -7.56 -1.41
CA THR A 148 -15.06 -6.78 -0.30
C THR A 148 -16.24 -7.50 0.35
N ASN A 149 -16.86 -6.89 1.37
CA ASN A 149 -17.97 -7.46 2.15
C ASN A 149 -17.63 -8.82 2.75
N LEU A 150 -16.40 -8.96 3.23
CA LEU A 150 -15.82 -10.22 3.72
C LEU A 150 -16.65 -10.85 4.85
N TYR A 151 -17.32 -10.04 5.67
CA TYR A 151 -18.22 -10.49 6.73
C TYR A 151 -19.43 -11.31 6.23
N LEU A 152 -19.80 -11.18 4.95
CA LEU A 152 -20.86 -11.99 4.30
C LEU A 152 -20.32 -13.26 3.65
N LYS A 153 -19.00 -13.47 3.67
CA LYS A 153 -18.32 -14.54 2.93
C LYS A 153 -17.49 -15.45 3.86
N PRO A 154 -18.10 -16.11 4.86
CA PRO A 154 -17.38 -16.97 5.82
C PRO A 154 -16.58 -18.09 5.14
N LYS A 155 -17.13 -18.68 4.07
CA LYS A 155 -16.52 -19.79 3.34
C LYS A 155 -15.11 -19.50 2.81
N ILE A 156 -14.83 -18.24 2.50
CA ILE A 156 -13.49 -17.80 2.06
C ILE A 156 -12.44 -18.06 3.13
N PHE A 157 -12.80 -17.88 4.41
CA PHE A 157 -11.89 -18.03 5.54
C PHE A 157 -11.91 -19.43 6.15
N GLU A 158 -12.90 -20.25 5.82
CA GLU A 158 -13.06 -21.63 6.29
C GLU A 158 -12.34 -22.64 5.40
N ASN A 159 -12.34 -22.41 4.08
CA ASN A 159 -11.93 -23.42 3.09
C ASN A 159 -10.60 -23.12 2.38
N TYR A 160 -10.10 -21.88 2.43
CA TYR A 160 -8.86 -21.52 1.76
C TYR A 160 -7.70 -21.46 2.75
N VAL A 161 -6.96 -22.57 2.79
CA VAL A 161 -5.51 -22.47 2.93
C VAL A 161 -5.05 -21.82 1.62
N TYR A 162 -4.87 -20.50 1.60
CA TYR A 162 -4.28 -19.84 0.42
C TYR A 162 -2.85 -20.36 0.31
N LEU A 163 -2.65 -21.27 -0.66
CA LEU A 163 -1.39 -21.91 -0.93
C LEU A 163 -0.57 -20.96 -1.79
N THR A 164 0.22 -20.11 -1.16
CA THR A 164 1.27 -19.37 -1.85
C THR A 164 2.34 -20.39 -2.25
N TYR A 165 2.60 -20.53 -3.55
CA TYR A 165 3.69 -21.38 -4.04
C TYR A 165 4.98 -21.00 -3.32
N ARG A 166 5.61 -21.98 -2.66
CA ARG A 166 6.83 -21.75 -1.90
C ARG A 166 7.96 -21.41 -2.86
N VAL A 167 8.46 -20.18 -2.77
CA VAL A 167 9.88 -19.93 -2.97
C VAL A 167 10.64 -20.27 -1.68
N ASN A 168 11.89 -20.71 -1.78
CA ASN A 168 12.81 -21.06 -0.67
C ASN A 168 13.04 -19.93 0.37
N LYS A 169 12.32 -18.82 0.24
CA LYS A 169 12.46 -17.56 0.96
C LYS A 169 11.50 -17.43 2.15
N TYR A 170 10.61 -18.39 2.37
CA TYR A 170 9.63 -18.37 3.46
C TYR A 170 9.93 -19.41 4.55
N LYS A 171 9.70 -19.06 5.83
CA LYS A 171 9.82 -19.99 6.96
C LYS A 171 8.69 -21.03 6.91
N MET A 172 9.00 -22.28 7.26
CA MET A 172 8.00 -23.32 7.49
C MET A 172 6.96 -22.88 8.53
N GLU A 173 5.69 -23.00 8.18
CA GLU A 173 4.56 -22.72 9.06
C GLU A 173 3.67 -23.95 9.14
N GLU A 174 3.29 -24.33 10.36
CA GLU A 174 2.39 -25.46 10.58
C GLU A 174 0.96 -25.09 10.12
N SER A 175 0.29 -26.03 9.45
CA SER A 175 -1.05 -25.83 8.88
C SER A 175 -2.06 -25.34 9.93
N ASP A 176 -2.00 -25.84 11.15
CA ASP A 176 -2.91 -25.44 12.22
C ASP A 176 -2.70 -23.99 12.67
N SER A 177 -1.45 -23.49 12.58
CA SER A 177 -1.11 -22.11 12.94
C SER A 177 -1.75 -21.11 11.98
N CYS A 178 -1.62 -21.37 10.68
CA CYS A 178 -2.16 -20.46 9.67
C CYS A 178 -3.70 -20.53 9.58
N ILE A 179 -4.31 -21.71 9.74
CA ILE A 179 -5.78 -21.86 9.81
C ILE A 179 -6.34 -21.06 11.01
N ASN A 180 -5.72 -21.20 12.18
CA ASN A 180 -6.15 -20.43 13.37
C ASN A 180 -5.97 -18.93 13.17
N ARG A 181 -4.88 -18.49 12.53
CA ARG A 181 -4.66 -17.08 12.17
C ARG A 181 -5.79 -16.57 11.27
N THR A 182 -6.13 -17.28 10.20
CA THR A 182 -7.18 -16.90 9.26
C THR A 182 -8.56 -16.84 9.93
N LYS A 183 -8.91 -17.83 10.76
CA LYS A 183 -10.14 -17.83 11.56
C LYS A 183 -10.22 -16.63 12.52
N ASN A 184 -9.12 -16.30 13.19
CA ASN A 184 -9.06 -15.15 14.09
C ASN A 184 -9.30 -13.82 13.35
N ILE A 185 -8.77 -13.68 12.14
CA ILE A 185 -9.02 -12.50 11.31
C ILE A 185 -10.47 -12.41 10.86
N PHE A 186 -11.06 -13.52 10.45
CA PHE A 186 -12.49 -13.51 10.10
C PHE A 186 -13.38 -13.10 11.27
N ASN A 187 -13.13 -13.67 12.47
CA ASN A 187 -13.85 -13.29 13.68
C ASN A 187 -13.68 -11.81 14.03
N TYR A 188 -12.48 -11.25 13.81
CA TYR A 188 -12.24 -9.81 13.95
C TYR A 188 -13.08 -8.99 12.96
N ILE A 189 -13.09 -9.35 11.68
CA ILE A 189 -13.89 -8.69 10.64
C ILE A 189 -15.38 -8.71 11.01
N LEU A 190 -15.91 -9.86 11.42
CA LEU A 190 -17.32 -10.00 11.87
C LEU A 190 -17.66 -9.11 13.07
N LYS A 191 -16.71 -8.90 13.98
CA LYS A 191 -16.90 -8.02 15.13
C LYS A 191 -16.89 -6.56 14.71
N GLU A 192 -15.96 -6.16 13.84
CA GLU A 192 -15.89 -4.79 13.32
C GLU A 192 -17.11 -4.44 12.46
N SER A 193 -17.64 -5.39 11.68
CA SER A 193 -18.83 -5.19 10.84
C SER A 193 -20.14 -5.02 11.62
N LYS A 194 -20.13 -5.17 12.95
CA LYS A 194 -21.28 -4.91 13.84
C LYS A 194 -21.26 -3.51 14.47
N LYS A 195 -20.18 -2.73 14.30
CA LYS A 195 -20.03 -1.40 14.91
C LYS A 195 -20.85 -0.33 14.17
N THR A 196 -21.75 0.34 14.85
CA THR A 196 -22.71 1.30 14.25
C THR A 196 -22.12 2.64 13.79
N SER A 197 -20.95 3.04 14.28
CA SER A 197 -20.47 4.44 14.16
C SER A 197 -19.49 4.67 13.01
N ARG A 198 -18.64 3.69 12.66
CA ARG A 198 -17.71 3.74 11.51
C ARG A 198 -17.30 2.32 11.15
N TYR A 199 -17.63 1.87 9.94
CA TYR A 199 -17.15 0.59 9.43
C TYR A 199 -15.77 0.79 8.81
N ASN A 200 -14.81 -0.01 9.25
CA ASN A 200 -13.54 -0.16 8.52
C ASN A 200 -13.84 -0.90 7.22
N GLU A 201 -13.22 -0.47 6.12
CA GLU A 201 -13.32 -1.17 4.85
C GLU A 201 -12.26 -2.28 4.83
N PHE A 202 -12.69 -3.51 4.53
CA PHE A 202 -11.82 -4.67 4.43
C PHE A 202 -11.76 -5.16 2.99
N PHE A 203 -10.54 -5.37 2.48
CA PHE A 203 -10.25 -5.84 1.13
C PHE A 203 -9.41 -7.11 1.20
N LEU A 204 -9.86 -8.16 0.55
CA LEU A 204 -9.13 -9.42 0.44
C LEU A 204 -8.41 -9.48 -0.91
N ASP A 205 -7.10 -9.48 -0.85
CA ASP A 205 -6.21 -9.81 -1.95
C ASP A 205 -5.88 -11.30 -1.84
N SER A 206 -6.69 -12.11 -2.53
CA SER A 206 -6.60 -13.57 -2.52
C SER A 206 -5.35 -14.07 -3.23
N GLU A 207 -4.90 -13.38 -4.27
CA GLU A 207 -3.70 -13.71 -5.04
C GLU A 207 -2.44 -13.68 -4.17
N ASN A 208 -2.37 -12.71 -3.25
CA ASN A 208 -1.25 -12.59 -2.32
C ASN A 208 -1.58 -13.08 -0.91
N GLY A 209 -2.77 -13.60 -0.65
CA GLY A 209 -3.19 -14.05 0.69
C GLY A 209 -3.13 -12.94 1.76
N ARG A 210 -3.54 -11.73 1.41
CA ARG A 210 -3.55 -10.56 2.29
C ARG A 210 -4.96 -10.03 2.53
N VAL A 211 -5.22 -9.51 3.72
CA VAL A 211 -6.39 -8.67 4.00
C VAL A 211 -5.92 -7.28 4.39
N TYR A 212 -6.40 -6.26 3.70
CA TYR A 212 -6.20 -4.87 4.04
C TYR A 212 -7.39 -4.32 4.83
N GLU A 213 -7.11 -3.66 5.95
CA GLU A 213 -8.10 -2.91 6.73
C GLU A 213 -7.82 -1.42 6.60
N PHE A 214 -8.76 -0.71 5.95
CA PHE A 214 -8.72 0.75 5.83
C PHE A 214 -9.54 1.39 6.94
N ILE A 215 -8.85 2.12 7.81
CA ILE A 215 -9.42 2.77 8.97
C ILE A 215 -9.46 4.28 8.71
N ASN A 216 -10.67 4.85 8.68
CA ASN A 216 -10.85 6.30 8.58
C ASN A 216 -10.79 6.95 9.98
N ASN A 217 -9.65 7.59 10.27
CA ASN A 217 -9.38 8.29 11.51
C ASN A 217 -9.74 9.79 11.47
N SER A 218 -10.36 10.26 10.38
CA SER A 218 -10.76 11.65 10.25
C SER A 218 -11.86 12.02 11.25
N LYS A 219 -11.66 13.14 11.96
CA LYS A 219 -12.71 13.71 12.83
C LYS A 219 -13.69 14.61 12.06
N LYS A 220 -13.26 15.15 10.91
CA LYS A 220 -14.04 16.04 10.03
C LYS A 220 -14.01 15.50 8.59
N ARG A 221 -15.09 15.71 7.84
CA ARG A 221 -15.22 15.24 6.44
C ARG A 221 -14.17 15.84 5.49
N SER A 222 -13.67 17.05 5.78
CA SER A 222 -12.64 17.73 4.99
C SER A 222 -11.21 17.29 5.32
N GLN A 223 -10.99 16.55 6.41
CA GLN A 223 -9.68 16.06 6.78
C GLN A 223 -9.46 14.67 6.21
N LEU A 224 -8.27 14.42 5.65
CA LEU A 224 -7.83 13.10 5.27
C LEU A 224 -6.86 12.58 6.34
N LYS A 225 -7.33 11.63 7.15
CA LYS A 225 -6.52 10.92 8.13
C LYS A 225 -6.94 9.46 8.12
N PHE A 226 -6.05 8.58 7.68
CA PHE A 226 -6.33 7.16 7.57
C PHE A 226 -5.21 6.33 8.22
N LYS A 227 -5.49 5.06 8.43
CA LYS A 227 -4.53 4.02 8.77
C LYS A 227 -4.83 2.80 7.92
N ILE A 228 -3.79 2.11 7.47
CA ILE A 228 -3.92 0.83 6.76
C ILE A 228 -3.28 -0.22 7.66
N LYS A 229 -4.03 -1.26 8.01
CA LYS A 229 -3.45 -2.48 8.58
C LYS A 229 -3.45 -3.57 7.53
N THR A 230 -2.40 -4.38 7.53
CA THR A 230 -2.30 -5.55 6.68
C THR A 230 -2.32 -6.79 7.54
N TYR A 231 -3.08 -7.79 7.12
CA TYR A 231 -3.18 -9.09 7.75
C TYR A 231 -2.78 -10.17 6.75
N ARG A 232 -2.06 -11.16 7.25
CA ARG A 232 -1.65 -12.32 6.47
C ARG A 232 -2.65 -13.46 6.68
N ILE A 233 -3.12 -14.09 5.60
CA ILE A 233 -4.06 -15.23 5.65
C ILE A 233 -3.64 -16.43 4.80
N ASP A 234 -2.49 -16.36 4.12
CA ASP A 234 -1.86 -17.50 3.44
C ASP A 234 -1.19 -18.46 4.42
N CYS A 235 -0.94 -19.66 3.89
CA CYS A 235 -0.25 -20.76 4.53
C CYS A 235 0.91 -21.22 3.65
N PHE A 236 2.11 -21.31 4.20
CA PHE A 236 3.25 -21.88 3.46
C PHE A 236 3.23 -23.40 3.56
N SER A 237 2.61 -24.11 2.62
CA SER A 237 2.67 -25.59 2.57
C SER A 237 3.62 -26.10 1.47
N TYR A 238 4.13 -27.32 1.59
CA TYR A 238 4.89 -27.96 0.52
C TYR A 238 3.95 -28.29 -0.64
N PRO A 239 4.40 -28.29 -1.91
CA PRO A 239 3.75 -29.13 -2.90
C PRO A 239 3.73 -30.54 -2.34
N LEU A 240 2.55 -31.15 -2.28
CA LEU A 240 2.48 -32.59 -2.08
C LEU A 240 3.23 -33.19 -3.27
N ASN A 241 4.38 -33.84 -3.04
CA ASN A 241 4.97 -34.72 -4.03
C ASN A 241 3.96 -35.86 -4.19
N ILE A 242 3.07 -35.73 -5.17
CA ILE A 242 2.19 -36.79 -5.68
C ILE A 242 2.93 -37.46 -6.83
#